data_AF-A0AB39DNU6-F1
#
_entry.id   AF-A0AB39DNU6-F1
#
_cell.length_a   1.000
_cell.length_b   1.000
_cell.length_c   1.000
_cell.angle_alpha   90.00
_cell.angle_beta   90.00
_cell.angle_gamma   90.00
#
_symmetry.space_group_name_H-M   'P 1'
#
loop_
_entity.id
_entity.type
_entity.pdbx_description
1 polymer ?
#
loop_
_entity_poly.entity_id
_entity_poly.type
_entity_poly.pdbx_seq_one_letter_code
_entity_poly.pdbx_strand_id
1 'polypeptide(L)'
;MTVEDRPLTGHDLLWNWARWCWTGETPGNMARYVPQEDDHRPIMVDHALAVQVLYERLPRHEMMIIQAEYTRKNSWFGSLSADGRRTMARRWIQEVTGAVLRQEDYVRLLERFQRRVETEVLR
;
A
#
# COMPACT_ATOMS: atom_id res chain seq x y z
N MET A 1 5.69 26.35 -10.66
CA MET A 1 4.94 25.10 -10.45
C MET A 1 5.30 24.58 -9.08
N THR A 2 4.47 24.87 -8.07
CA THR A 2 4.56 24.16 -6.80
C THR A 2 4.15 22.70 -7.05
N VAL A 3 4.62 21.77 -6.22
CA VAL A 3 4.35 20.32 -6.31
C VAL A 3 2.84 19.96 -6.24
N GLU A 4 1.99 20.96 -6.03
CA GLU A 4 0.56 20.85 -5.70
C GLU A 4 -0.37 20.69 -6.90
N ASP A 5 0.07 20.98 -8.14
CA ASP A 5 -0.81 20.96 -9.34
C ASP A 5 -0.76 19.64 -10.15
N ARG A 6 -0.03 18.61 -9.69
CA ARG A 6 -0.03 17.33 -10.41
C ARG A 6 -1.28 16.51 -10.06
N PRO A 7 -1.93 15.85 -11.04
CA PRO A 7 -3.06 14.98 -10.75
C PRO A 7 -2.67 13.87 -9.77
N LEU A 8 -3.60 13.53 -8.87
CA LEU A 8 -3.43 12.42 -7.94
C LEU A 8 -3.32 11.11 -8.73
N THR A 9 -2.36 10.28 -8.35
CA THR A 9 -2.18 8.95 -8.92
C THR A 9 -2.70 7.87 -7.97
N GLY A 10 -2.90 6.65 -8.46
CA GLY A 10 -3.20 5.50 -7.60
C GLY A 10 -2.15 5.28 -6.51
N HIS A 11 -0.89 5.61 -6.80
CA HIS A 11 0.19 5.57 -5.81
C HIS A 11 0.00 6.59 -4.69
N ASP A 12 -0.41 7.82 -5.01
CA ASP A 12 -0.71 8.87 -4.02
C ASP A 12 -1.87 8.49 -3.11
N LEU A 13 -2.93 7.94 -3.70
CA LEU A 13 -4.11 7.50 -2.96
C LEU A 13 -3.79 6.35 -2.00
N LEU A 14 -2.97 5.39 -2.44
CA LEU A 14 -2.50 4.28 -1.59
C LEU A 14 -1.57 4.75 -0.48
N TRP A 15 -0.73 5.77 -0.73
CA TRP A 15 0.07 6.40 0.32
C TRP A 15 -0.77 7.19 1.32
N ASN A 16 -1.79 7.92 0.86
CA ASN A 16 -2.76 8.56 1.73
C ASN A 16 -3.50 7.53 2.61
N TRP A 17 -3.96 6.43 2.01
CA TRP A 17 -4.57 5.32 2.73
C TRP A 17 -3.61 4.67 3.74
N ALA A 18 -2.35 4.44 3.37
CA ALA A 18 -1.37 3.87 4.29
C ALA A 18 -1.11 4.78 5.50
N ARG A 19 -0.98 6.09 5.28
CA ARG A 19 -0.87 7.08 6.36
C ARG A 19 -2.12 7.09 7.23
N TRP A 20 -3.31 7.03 6.63
CA TRP A 20 -4.58 6.91 7.37
C TRP A 20 -4.62 5.64 8.25
N CYS A 21 -4.23 4.48 7.71
CA CYS A 21 -4.12 3.23 8.48
C CYS A 21 -3.19 3.36 9.69
N TRP A 22 -2.16 4.22 9.62
CA TRP A 22 -1.27 4.50 10.74
C TRP A 22 -1.83 5.52 11.74
N THR A 23 -2.90 6.24 11.40
CA THR A 23 -3.53 7.22 12.31
C THR A 23 -4.56 6.64 13.28
N GLY A 24 -5.11 5.45 13.00
CA GLY A 24 -6.20 4.83 13.77
C GLY A 24 -5.80 4.01 15.01
N GLU A 25 -6.81 3.36 15.60
CA GLU A 25 -6.67 2.27 16.58
C GLU A 25 -6.21 0.99 15.86
N THR A 26 -5.19 0.34 16.39
CA THR A 26 -4.41 -0.70 15.71
C THR A 26 -5.16 -2.04 15.66
N PRO A 27 -5.30 -2.69 14.49
CA PRO A 27 -5.67 -4.10 14.45
C PRO A 27 -4.44 -4.93 14.85
N GLY A 28 -4.33 -5.25 16.14
CA GLY A 28 -3.36 -6.21 16.69
C GLY A 28 -1.89 -5.85 16.49
N ASN A 29 -1.27 -5.24 17.50
CA ASN A 29 0.19 -5.17 17.70
C ASN A 29 1.04 -4.45 16.63
N MET A 30 0.58 -3.34 16.04
CA MET A 30 1.44 -2.48 15.21
C MET A 30 1.64 -1.10 15.85
N ALA A 31 2.89 -0.65 15.98
CA ALA A 31 3.21 0.67 16.54
C ALA A 31 2.76 1.81 15.62
N ARG A 32 2.34 2.93 16.21
CA ARG A 32 1.92 4.16 15.50
C ARG A 32 3.13 4.78 14.79
N TYR A 33 3.29 4.52 13.49
CA TYR A 33 4.33 5.16 12.67
C TYR A 33 3.74 6.38 11.97
N VAL A 34 4.16 7.58 12.38
CA VAL A 34 3.81 8.83 11.68
C VAL A 34 5.09 9.32 10.96
N PRO A 35 5.27 9.05 9.66
CA PRO A 35 6.34 9.67 8.90
C PRO A 35 5.95 11.12 8.64
N GLN A 36 6.24 12.01 9.60
CA GLN A 36 6.17 13.45 9.40
C GLN A 36 7.22 13.97 8.41
N GLU A 37 8.15 13.12 7.95
CA GLU A 37 9.29 13.51 7.11
C GLU A 37 9.11 13.24 5.60
N ASP A 38 8.17 12.38 5.17
CA ASP A 38 8.08 11.95 3.76
C ASP A 38 6.93 12.58 2.95
N ASP A 39 5.82 12.98 3.59
CA ASP A 39 4.66 13.59 2.90
C ASP A 39 3.83 14.44 3.88
N HIS A 40 3.90 15.77 3.72
CA HIS A 40 3.20 16.74 4.56
C HIS A 40 1.74 16.97 4.17
N ARG A 41 1.23 16.33 3.10
CA ARG A 41 -0.16 16.51 2.67
C ARG A 41 -1.11 16.04 3.78
N PRO A 42 -2.21 16.75 4.07
CA PRO A 42 -3.21 16.27 5.01
C PRO A 42 -3.78 14.91 4.56
N ILE A 43 -4.19 14.09 5.53
CA ILE A 43 -4.84 12.82 5.23
C ILE A 43 -6.26 13.10 4.75
N MET A 44 -6.55 12.71 3.51
CA MET A 44 -7.88 12.76 2.93
C MET A 44 -8.65 11.51 3.34
N VAL A 45 -9.50 11.62 4.37
CA VAL A 45 -10.22 10.47 4.97
C VAL A 45 -11.15 9.79 3.96
N ASP A 46 -11.89 10.55 3.16
CA ASP A 46 -12.83 9.99 2.18
C ASP A 46 -12.12 9.11 1.13
N HIS A 47 -10.98 9.58 0.62
CA HIS A 47 -10.14 8.78 -0.28
C HIS A 47 -9.61 7.52 0.42
N ALA A 48 -9.19 7.63 1.68
CA ALA A 48 -8.69 6.47 2.43
C ALA A 48 -9.78 5.42 2.65
N LEU A 49 -11.01 5.83 2.99
CA LEU A 49 -12.14 4.92 3.14
C LEU A 49 -12.53 4.27 1.81
N ALA A 50 -12.50 5.01 0.70
CA ALA A 50 -12.75 4.45 -0.63
C ALA A 50 -11.68 3.39 -1.01
N VAL A 51 -10.41 3.66 -0.75
CA VAL A 51 -9.32 2.68 -0.92
C VAL A 51 -9.52 1.46 -0.03
N GLN A 52 -9.93 1.65 1.23
CA GLN A 52 -10.20 0.55 2.17
C GLN A 52 -11.25 -0.41 1.62
N VAL A 53 -12.36 0.08 1.08
CA VAL A 53 -13.42 -0.75 0.47
C VAL A 53 -12.89 -1.58 -0.71
N LEU A 54 -12.01 -1.01 -1.54
CA LEU A 54 -11.38 -1.74 -2.64
C LEU A 54 -10.37 -2.78 -2.15
N TYR A 55 -9.62 -2.44 -1.10
CA TYR A 55 -8.61 -3.29 -0.49
C TYR A 55 -9.23 -4.54 0.16
N GLU A 56 -10.35 -4.40 0.88
CA GLU A 56 -11.03 -5.50 1.56
C GLU A 56 -11.63 -6.55 0.60
N ARG A 57 -11.78 -6.19 -0.69
CA ARG A 57 -12.26 -7.09 -1.74
C ARG A 57 -11.14 -7.91 -2.39
N LEU A 58 -9.88 -7.64 -2.06
CA LEU A 58 -8.75 -8.35 -2.65
C LEU A 58 -8.63 -9.77 -2.09
N PRO A 59 -8.20 -10.75 -2.91
CA PRO A 59 -7.72 -12.01 -2.40
C PRO A 59 -6.57 -11.80 -1.41
N ARG A 60 -6.47 -12.65 -0.39
CA ARG A 60 -5.48 -12.51 0.70
C ARG A 60 -4.04 -12.30 0.21
N HIS A 61 -3.62 -13.01 -0.83
CA HIS A 61 -2.27 -12.86 -1.38
C HIS A 61 -2.07 -11.49 -2.04
N GLU A 62 -3.07 -10.95 -2.74
CA GLU A 62 -3.04 -9.59 -3.30
C GLU A 62 -3.04 -8.53 -2.18
N MET A 63 -3.82 -8.73 -1.11
CA MET A 63 -3.80 -7.84 0.07
C MET A 63 -2.40 -7.73 0.67
N MET A 64 -1.67 -8.84 0.75
CA MET A 64 -0.31 -8.89 1.30
C MET A 64 0.72 -8.17 0.41
N ILE A 65 0.54 -8.19 -0.92
CA ILE A 65 1.35 -7.37 -1.85
C ILE A 65 1.21 -5.89 -1.48
N ILE A 66 -0.02 -5.41 -1.33
CA ILE A 66 -0.28 -4.00 -0.99
C ILE A 66 0.25 -3.65 0.40
N GLN A 67 0.13 -4.56 1.38
CA GLN A 67 0.72 -4.33 2.70
C GLN A 67 2.24 -4.17 2.60
N ALA A 68 2.93 -5.05 1.88
CA ALA A 68 4.38 -4.99 1.74
C ALA A 68 4.84 -3.68 1.08
N GLU A 69 4.13 -3.18 0.07
CA GLU A 69 4.52 -1.97 -0.66
C GLU A 69 4.08 -0.65 -0.01
N TYR A 70 3.16 -0.69 0.94
CA TYR A 70 2.60 0.51 1.57
C TYR A 70 2.62 0.42 3.10
N THR A 71 1.62 -0.21 3.72
CA THR A 71 1.40 -0.14 5.19
C THR A 71 2.51 -0.79 6.03
N ARG A 72 3.25 -1.75 5.49
CA ARG A 72 4.38 -2.43 6.14
C ARG A 72 5.75 -2.08 5.52
N LYS A 73 5.78 -1.22 4.49
CA LYS A 73 6.99 -0.91 3.72
C LYS A 73 8.14 -0.47 4.63
N ASN A 74 7.87 0.43 5.57
CA ASN A 74 8.90 0.97 6.44
C ASN A 74 9.15 0.08 7.67
N SER A 75 8.10 -0.48 8.27
CA SER A 75 8.21 -1.25 9.51
C SER A 75 8.86 -2.63 9.35
N TRP A 76 8.65 -3.30 8.22
CA TRP A 76 9.17 -4.66 7.97
C TRP A 76 10.20 -4.72 6.85
N PHE A 77 10.18 -3.76 5.93
CA PHE A 77 11.01 -3.79 4.73
C PHE A 77 11.86 -2.52 4.55
N GLY A 78 11.94 -1.66 5.58
CA GLY A 78 12.53 -0.32 5.46
C GLY A 78 14.02 -0.29 5.14
N SER A 79 14.77 -1.33 5.51
CA SER A 79 16.19 -1.48 5.19
C SER A 79 16.48 -2.16 3.84
N LEU A 80 15.43 -2.61 3.14
CA LEU A 80 15.59 -3.36 1.89
C LEU A 80 15.43 -2.47 0.66
N SER A 81 16.19 -2.79 -0.38
CA SER A 81 15.94 -2.27 -1.72
C SER A 81 14.54 -2.68 -2.21
N ALA A 82 14.03 -1.99 -3.24
CA ALA A 82 12.73 -2.36 -3.83
C ALA A 82 12.68 -3.82 -4.28
N ASP A 83 13.76 -4.33 -4.88
CA ASP A 83 13.85 -5.72 -5.32
C ASP A 83 13.96 -6.71 -4.13
N GLY A 84 14.75 -6.35 -3.12
CA GLY A 84 14.86 -7.12 -1.88
C GLY A 84 13.52 -7.24 -1.15
N ARG A 85 12.76 -6.13 -1.08
CA ARG A 85 11.41 -6.11 -0.51
C ARG A 85 10.47 -7.04 -1.27
N ARG A 86 10.43 -6.97 -2.60
CA ARG A 86 9.58 -7.85 -3.43
C ARG A 86 9.92 -9.32 -3.23
N THR A 87 11.22 -9.64 -3.16
CA THR A 87 11.68 -11.01 -2.91
C THR A 87 11.21 -11.52 -1.55
N MET A 88 11.40 -10.71 -0.50
CA MET A 88 10.99 -11.09 0.85
C MET A 88 9.47 -11.16 1.00
N ALA A 89 8.73 -10.22 0.40
CA ALA A 89 7.27 -10.20 0.39
C ALA A 89 6.70 -11.45 -0.30
N ARG A 90 7.27 -11.88 -1.42
CA ARG A 90 6.84 -13.11 -2.11
C ARG A 90 7.05 -14.36 -1.26
N ARG A 91 8.17 -14.47 -0.54
CA ARG A 91 8.42 -15.58 0.40
C ARG A 91 7.39 -15.58 1.53
N TRP A 92 7.16 -14.43 2.13
CA TRP A 92 6.14 -14.25 3.17
C TRP A 92 4.73 -14.61 2.68
N ILE A 93 4.36 -14.22 1.45
CA ILE A 93 3.07 -14.61 0.83
C ILE A 93 2.98 -16.12 0.65
N GLN A 94 4.03 -16.76 0.15
CA GLN A 94 4.06 -18.21 -0.01
C GLN A 94 3.90 -18.93 1.33
N GLU A 95 4.60 -18.48 2.38
CA GLU A 95 4.54 -19.06 3.72
C GLU A 95 3.14 -18.95 4.33
N VAL A 96 2.48 -17.79 4.19
CA VAL A 96 1.18 -17.53 4.84
C VAL A 96 0.00 -18.08 4.04
N THR A 97 0.08 -18.09 2.71
CA THR A 97 -1.08 -18.39 1.84
C THR A 97 -0.88 -19.63 0.97
N GLY A 98 0.34 -20.17 0.89
CA GLY A 98 0.71 -21.21 -0.07
C GLY A 98 0.84 -20.72 -1.52
N ALA A 99 0.48 -19.46 -1.81
CA ALA A 99 0.54 -18.93 -3.17
C ALA A 99 1.98 -18.64 -3.60
N VAL A 100 2.40 -19.26 -4.71
CA VAL A 100 3.70 -19.00 -5.33
C VAL A 100 3.53 -17.96 -6.41
N LEU A 101 4.00 -16.74 -6.15
CA LEU A 101 3.99 -15.64 -7.11
C LEU A 101 5.34 -15.55 -7.82
N ARG A 102 5.35 -15.30 -9.14
CA ARG A 102 6.54 -14.82 -9.85
C ARG A 102 6.70 -13.31 -9.64
N GLN A 103 7.89 -12.79 -9.94
CA GLN A 103 8.16 -11.35 -9.81
C GLN A 103 7.24 -10.51 -10.70
N GLU A 104 7.04 -10.95 -11.94
CA GLU A 104 6.16 -10.30 -12.90
C GLU A 104 4.71 -10.32 -12.44
N ASP A 105 4.24 -11.42 -11.85
CA ASP A 105 2.89 -11.53 -11.31
C ASP A 105 2.67 -10.55 -10.15
N TYR A 106 3.65 -10.47 -9.24
CA TYR A 106 3.62 -9.53 -8.12
C TYR A 106 3.49 -8.08 -8.62
N VAL A 107 4.35 -7.68 -9.56
CA VAL A 107 4.35 -6.31 -10.12
C VAL A 107 3.05 -6.03 -10.87
N ARG A 108 2.60 -6.97 -11.70
CA ARG A 108 1.35 -6.82 -12.47
C ARG A 108 0.14 -6.66 -11.56
N LEU A 109 0.05 -7.43 -10.47
CA LEU A 109 -1.06 -7.35 -9.51
C LEU A 109 -1.03 -6.01 -8.75
N LEU A 110 0.15 -5.57 -8.32
CA LEU A 110 0.34 -4.25 -7.70
C LEU A 110 -0.13 -3.12 -8.63
N GLU A 111 0.35 -3.08 -9.87
CA GLU A 111 0.00 -2.06 -10.85
C GLU A 111 -1.48 -2.11 -11.25
N ARG A 112 -2.07 -3.33 -11.33
CA ARG A 112 -3.51 -3.49 -11.56
C ARG A 112 -4.31 -2.82 -10.46
N PHE A 113 -3.93 -3.01 -9.20
CA PHE A 113 -4.62 -2.40 -8.08
C PHE A 113 -4.42 -0.89 -8.01
N GLN A 114 -3.20 -0.39 -8.27
CA GLN A 114 -2.93 1.05 -8.36
C GLN A 114 -3.83 1.73 -9.39
N ARG A 115 -3.92 1.19 -10.62
CA ARG A 115 -4.80 1.72 -11.67
C ARG A 115 -6.28 1.66 -11.28
N ARG A 116 -6.70 0.58 -10.62
CA ARG A 116 -8.07 0.41 -10.14
C ARG A 116 -8.42 1.48 -9.11
N VAL A 117 -7.55 1.70 -8.13
CA VAL A 117 -7.71 2.75 -7.11
C VAL A 117 -7.80 4.13 -7.76
N GLU A 118 -6.87 4.44 -8.67
CA GLU A 118 -6.88 5.72 -9.40
C GLU A 118 -8.21 5.94 -10.13
N THR A 119 -8.69 4.92 -10.83
CA THR A 119 -9.90 5.01 -11.65
C THR A 119 -11.17 5.06 -10.80
N GLU A 120 -11.26 4.31 -9.70
CA GLU A 120 -12.50 4.20 -8.91
C GLU A 120 -12.62 5.25 -7.80
N VAL A 121 -11.51 5.79 -7.30
CA VAL A 121 -11.52 6.80 -6.21
C VAL A 121 -11.55 8.23 -6.74
N LEU A 122 -11.02 8.49 -7.93
CA LEU A 122 -11.03 9.84 -8.56
C LEU A 122 -12.22 10.06 -9.51
N ARG A 123 -13.20 9.14 -9.52
CA ARG A 123 -14.42 9.25 -10.32
C ARG A 123 -15.46 10.16 -9.68
#